data_AF-A0A418KK80-F1
#
_entry.id   AF-A0A418KK80-F1
#
_cell.length_a   1.000
_cell.length_b   1.000
_cell.length_c   1.000
_cell.angle_alpha   90.00
_cell.angle_beta   90.00
_cell.angle_gamma   90.00
#
_symmetry.space_group_name_H-M   'P 1'
#
loop_
_entity.id
_entity.type
_entity.pdbx_description
1 polymer ?
#
loop_
_entity_poly.entity_id
_entity_poly.type
_entity_poly.pdbx_seq_one_letter_code
_entity_poly.pdbx_strand_id
1 'polypeptide(L)'
;MTTTDPATTVRVRLGYPAEVGAASITVLGVDPPLVCLGVDEPGGHETTAWYAPGNVLMAGGVRWRVARTDPPPHLAPDAPPGTAGDHTVAVLERLGR
;
A
#
# COMPACT_ATOMS: atom_id res chain seq x y z
N MET A 1 12.93 17.29 24.53
CA MET A 1 12.53 17.58 23.14
C MET A 1 12.34 16.25 22.44
N THR A 2 11.10 15.79 22.31
CA THR A 2 10.76 14.63 21.47
C THR A 2 10.76 15.10 20.03
N THR A 3 11.84 14.84 19.31
CA THR A 3 11.89 14.97 17.85
C THR A 3 10.96 13.90 17.28
N THR A 4 9.78 14.31 16.86
CA THR A 4 8.91 13.48 16.02
C THR A 4 9.63 13.29 14.69
N ASP A 5 10.32 12.15 14.53
CA ASP A 5 10.88 11.71 13.24
C ASP A 5 9.72 11.83 12.22
N PRO A 6 9.86 12.59 11.11
CA PRO A 6 8.78 12.76 10.15
C PRO A 6 8.30 11.37 9.74
N ALA A 7 7.04 11.05 10.06
CA ALA A 7 6.47 9.74 9.84
C ALA A 7 6.80 9.27 8.41
N THR A 8 7.61 8.23 8.28
CA THR A 8 7.97 7.68 6.98
C THR A 8 6.68 7.21 6.34
N THR A 9 6.30 7.86 5.23
CA THR A 9 5.03 7.65 4.56
C THR A 9 5.27 6.92 3.24
N VAL A 10 4.62 5.78 3.03
CA VAL A 10 4.69 5.04 1.75
C VAL A 10 3.38 5.26 1.00
N ARG A 11 3.47 5.70 -0.25
CA ARG A 11 2.33 5.84 -1.16
C ARG A 11 2.32 4.65 -2.10
N VAL A 12 1.20 3.93 -2.13
CA VAL A 12 1.06 2.74 -2.98
C VAL A 12 0.24 3.10 -4.22
N ARG A 13 0.75 2.73 -5.41
CA ARG A 13 0.17 3.09 -6.71
C ARG A 13 -0.46 1.90 -7.41
N LEU A 14 -1.56 2.14 -8.12
CA LEU A 14 -2.20 1.15 -8.99
C LEU A 14 -1.34 0.87 -10.23
N GLY A 15 -1.26 -0.39 -10.66
CA GLY A 15 -0.66 -0.77 -11.95
C GLY A 15 0.85 -0.93 -11.96
N TYR A 16 1.53 -0.72 -10.84
CA TYR A 16 2.93 -1.10 -10.67
C TYR A 16 3.01 -2.29 -9.70
N PRO A 17 3.50 -3.47 -10.13
CA PRO A 17 3.95 -4.45 -9.15
C PRO A 17 5.10 -3.83 -8.36
N ALA A 18 5.05 -3.90 -7.02
CA ALA A 18 6.29 -3.69 -6.29
C ALA A 18 7.20 -4.89 -6.58
N GLU A 19 8.51 -4.67 -6.63
CA GLU A 19 9.45 -5.76 -6.88
C GLU A 19 9.38 -6.81 -5.76
N VAL A 20 9.21 -8.08 -6.15
CA VAL A 20 9.17 -9.24 -5.26
C VAL A 20 10.53 -9.40 -4.56
N GLY A 21 10.55 -9.65 -3.24
CA GLY A 21 11.77 -10.00 -2.49
C GLY A 21 12.53 -8.86 -1.82
N ALA A 22 12.19 -7.59 -2.08
CA ALA A 22 12.45 -6.54 -1.11
C ALA A 22 11.36 -6.64 -0.03
N ALA A 23 11.64 -6.27 1.22
CA ALA A 23 10.57 -5.97 2.17
C ALA A 23 9.59 -4.96 1.56
N SER A 24 8.52 -5.46 0.94
CA SER A 24 7.76 -4.73 -0.07
C SER A 24 6.27 -4.90 0.15
N ILE A 25 5.53 -3.89 -0.28
CA ILE A 25 4.09 -3.82 -0.17
C ILE A 25 3.56 -3.55 -1.58
N THR A 26 2.83 -4.52 -2.14
CA THR A 26 2.29 -4.49 -3.51
C THR A 26 0.77 -4.36 -3.48
N VAL A 27 0.18 -3.62 -4.43
CA VAL A 27 -1.28 -3.60 -4.61
C VAL A 27 -1.71 -4.78 -5.46
N LEU A 28 -2.63 -5.60 -4.94
CA LEU A 28 -3.22 -6.74 -5.65
C LEU A 28 -4.67 -6.48 -6.08
N GLY A 29 -5.36 -5.55 -5.42
CA GLY A 29 -6.75 -5.21 -5.73
C GLY A 29 -7.25 -4.00 -4.94
N VAL A 30 -8.32 -3.37 -5.41
CA VAL A 30 -8.92 -2.18 -4.77
C VAL A 30 -10.44 -2.30 -4.78
N ASP A 31 -11.05 -2.21 -3.61
CA ASP A 31 -12.50 -2.22 -3.39
C ASP A 31 -12.84 -1.24 -2.25
N PRO A 32 -13.02 0.06 -2.56
CA PRO A 32 -13.08 1.12 -1.56
C PRO A 32 -14.15 0.87 -0.48
N PRO A 33 -13.81 1.00 0.82
CA PRO A 33 -12.60 1.64 1.36
C PRO A 33 -11.42 0.67 1.58
N LEU A 34 -11.46 -0.53 1.02
CA LEU A 34 -10.45 -1.58 1.21
C LEU A 34 -9.43 -1.61 0.07
N VAL A 35 -8.18 -1.91 0.41
CA VAL A 35 -7.11 -2.25 -0.55
C VAL A 35 -6.55 -3.62 -0.23
N CYS A 36 -6.36 -4.45 -1.24
CA CYS A 36 -5.69 -5.74 -1.09
C CYS A 36 -4.18 -5.52 -1.27
N LEU A 37 -3.41 -5.80 -0.22
CA LEU A 37 -1.96 -5.65 -0.24
C LEU A 37 -1.27 -7.01 -0.11
N GLY A 38 -0.33 -7.28 -1.01
CA GLY A 38 0.67 -8.33 -0.87
C GLY A 38 1.86 -7.78 -0.10
N VAL A 39 2.34 -8.54 0.89
CA VAL A 39 3.32 -8.11 1.87
C VAL A 39 4.37 -9.19 2.03
N ASP A 40 5.63 -8.86 1.76
CA ASP A 40 6.76 -9.78 1.87
C ASP A 40 7.60 -9.50 3.13
N GLU A 41 7.89 -10.56 3.88
CA GLU A 41 8.72 -10.52 5.07
C GLU A 41 10.12 -11.12 4.82
N PRO A 42 11.17 -10.65 5.52
CA PRO A 42 12.54 -11.16 5.36
C PRO A 42 12.72 -12.68 5.58
N GLY A 43 11.73 -13.38 6.12
CA GLY A 43 11.68 -14.84 6.25
C GLY A 43 11.07 -15.59 5.06
N GLY A 44 10.69 -14.90 3.97
CA GLY A 44 10.04 -15.48 2.79
C GLY A 44 8.57 -15.82 3.01
N HIS A 45 7.90 -15.15 3.94
CA HIS A 45 6.47 -15.31 4.17
C HIS A 45 5.74 -14.17 3.48
N GLU A 46 5.14 -14.48 2.34
CA GLU A 46 4.21 -13.58 1.67
C GLU A 46 2.83 -13.68 2.33
N THR A 47 2.27 -12.53 2.71
CA THR A 47 0.89 -12.44 3.19
C THR A 47 0.08 -11.54 2.27
N THR A 48 -1.16 -11.92 2.01
CA THR A 48 -2.11 -11.12 1.23
C THR A 48 -3.38 -10.91 2.04
N ALA A 49 -3.79 -9.66 2.22
CA ALA A 49 -5.03 -9.34 2.94
C ALA A 49 -5.65 -8.03 2.47
N TRP A 50 -6.95 -7.88 2.72
CA TRP A 50 -7.69 -6.63 2.55
C TRP A 50 -7.52 -5.73 3.78
N TYR A 51 -7.13 -4.48 3.54
CA TYR A 51 -6.85 -3.50 4.58
C TYR A 51 -7.73 -2.25 4.46
N ALA A 52 -8.28 -1.82 5.59
CA ALA A 52 -8.96 -0.54 5.78
C ALA A 52 -8.04 0.46 6.51
N PRO A 53 -8.34 1.78 6.47
CA PRO A 53 -7.68 2.75 7.34
C PRO A 53 -7.72 2.31 8.81
N GLY A 54 -6.57 2.41 9.49
CA GLY A 54 -6.35 1.97 10.86
C GLY A 54 -5.75 0.57 10.99
N ASN A 55 -5.88 -0.30 9.98
CA ASN A 55 -5.27 -1.63 10.03
C ASN A 55 -3.74 -1.53 10.04
N VAL A 56 -3.10 -2.51 10.67
CA VAL A 56 -1.64 -2.60 10.80
C VAL A 56 -1.13 -3.83 10.07
N LEU A 57 -0.04 -3.66 9.33
CA LEU A 57 0.72 -4.71 8.66
C LEU A 57 2.19 -4.64 9.05
N MET A 58 2.89 -5.76 8.96
CA MET A 58 4.34 -5.84 9.10
C MET A 58 4.93 -5.93 7.69
N ALA A 59 6.05 -5.25 7.40
CA ALA A 59 6.81 -5.48 6.17
C ALA A 59 8.28 -5.14 6.45
N GLY A 60 9.20 -6.07 6.19
CA GLY A 60 10.62 -5.85 6.47
C GLY A 60 10.96 -5.69 7.95
N GLY A 61 10.20 -6.34 8.84
CA GLY A 61 10.31 -6.13 10.27
C GLY A 61 9.83 -4.77 10.77
N VAL A 62 9.20 -3.95 9.90
CA VAL A 62 8.63 -2.64 10.25
C VAL A 62 7.11 -2.74 10.32
N ARG A 63 6.52 -2.14 11.35
CA ARG A 63 5.05 -1.96 11.45
C ARG A 63 4.61 -0.77 10.60
N TRP A 64 3.57 -0.97 9.81
CA TRP A 64 2.92 0.07 9.02
C TRP A 64 1.45 0.13 9.37
N ARG A 65 0.92 1.34 9.54
CA ARG A 65 -0.51 1.60 9.68
C ARG A 65 -1.05 2.12 8.36
N VAL A 66 -2.17 1.58 7.89
CA VAL A 66 -2.91 2.18 6.79
C VAL A 66 -3.52 3.49 7.28
N ALA A 67 -3.00 4.63 6.82
CA ALA A 67 -3.50 5.95 7.21
C ALA A 67 -4.70 6.35 6.37
N ARG A 68 -4.66 6.06 5.06
CA ARG A 68 -5.72 6.35 4.11
C ARG A 68 -5.76 5.31 3.01
N THR A 69 -6.96 5.05 2.50
CA THR A 69 -7.21 4.36 1.24
C THR A 69 -8.02 5.30 0.34
N ASP A 70 -7.75 5.26 -0.96
CA ASP A 70 -8.46 6.08 -1.94
C ASP A 70 -9.03 5.18 -3.03
N PRO A 71 -10.24 5.48 -3.53
CA PRO A 71 -10.76 4.82 -4.71
C PRO A 71 -9.86 5.11 -5.92
N PRO A 72 -9.68 4.14 -6.83
CA PRO A 72 -9.09 4.44 -8.12
C PRO A 72 -10.06 5.37 -8.88
N PRO A 73 -9.57 6.21 -9.80
CA PRO A 73 -10.46 7.02 -10.60
C PRO A 73 -11.35 6.12 -11.45
N HIS A 74 -12.59 6.54 -11.54
CA HIS A 74 -13.56 5.88 -12.40
C HIS A 74 -13.22 6.18 -13.86
N LEU A 75 -12.75 5.16 -14.59
CA LEU A 75 -12.53 5.24 -16.03
C LEU A 75 -13.77 4.77 -16.78
N ALA A 76 -14.01 5.33 -17.95
CA ALA A 76 -15.03 4.80 -18.86
C ALA A 76 -14.64 3.36 -19.29
N PRO A 77 -15.62 2.47 -19.54
CA PRO A 77 -15.33 1.09 -19.95
C PRO A 77 -14.49 0.95 -21.22
N ASP A 78 -14.51 1.96 -22.08
CA ASP A 78 -13.77 2.05 -23.34
C ASP A 78 -12.50 2.91 -23.25
N ALA A 79 -12.13 3.37 -22.05
CA ALA A 79 -10.91 4.14 -21.85
C ALA A 79 -9.68 3.32 -22.28
N PRO A 80 -8.76 3.87 -23.09
CA PRO A 80 -7.55 3.17 -23.50
C PRO A 80 -6.71 2.69 -22.29
N PRO A 81 -5.93 1.60 -22.43
CA PRO A 81 -4.97 1.20 -21.42
C PRO A 81 -4.03 2.34 -21.04
N GLY A 82 -3.78 2.52 -19.74
CA GLY A 82 -2.93 3.61 -19.23
C GLY A 82 -3.62 4.97 -19.10
N THR A 83 -4.91 5.10 -19.43
CA THR A 83 -5.66 6.37 -19.28
C THR A 83 -5.72 6.86 -17.83
N ALA A 84 -5.75 5.94 -16.88
CA ALA A 84 -5.58 6.27 -15.47
C ALA A 84 -4.21 6.96 -15.24
N GLY A 85 -3.15 6.35 -15.75
CA GLY A 85 -1.79 6.69 -15.33
C GLY A 85 -1.60 6.30 -13.86
N ASP A 86 -0.80 7.09 -13.16
CA ASP A 86 -0.42 6.77 -11.80
C ASP A 86 -1.46 7.26 -10.77
N HIS A 87 -1.99 6.33 -9.97
CA HIS A 87 -2.92 6.67 -8.89
C HIS A 87 -2.51 6.09 -7.56
N THR A 88 -2.45 6.94 -6.53
CA THR A 88 -2.29 6.48 -5.15
C THR A 88 -3.61 5.91 -4.65
N VAL A 89 -3.56 4.68 -4.14
CA VAL A 89 -4.72 3.96 -3.59
C VAL A 89 -4.59 3.71 -2.09
N ALA A 90 -3.37 3.85 -1.55
CA ALA A 90 -3.13 3.75 -0.12
C ALA A 90 -1.95 4.63 0.33
N VAL A 91 -2.06 5.16 1.54
CA VAL A 91 -1.01 5.88 2.25
C VAL A 91 -0.73 5.14 3.56
N LEU A 92 0.51 4.74 3.78
CA LEU A 92 0.95 3.97 4.94
C LEU A 92 1.89 4.79 5.79
N GLU A 93 1.69 4.74 7.10
CA GLU A 93 2.54 5.40 8.10
C GLU A 93 3.34 4.36 8.86
N ARG A 94 4.66 4.56 8.95
CA ARG A 94 5.51 3.72 9.80
C ARG A 94 5.20 3.91 11.28
N LEU A 95 5.04 2.81 12.01
CA LEU A 95 4.88 2.77 13.45
C LEU A 95 6.21 2.35 14.12
N GLY A 96 6.98 3.34 14.60
CA GLY A 96 8.19 3.12 15.40
C GLY A 96 9.40 2.55 14.64
N ARG A 97 10.54 2.51 15.35
CA ARG A 97 11.77 1.80 14.94
C ARG A 97 11.92 0.54 15.75
#